data_AF-A0AAE5MRX1-F1
#
_entry.id   AF-A0AAE5MRX1-F1
#
_cell.length_a   1.000
_cell.length_b   1.000
_cell.length_c   1.000
_cell.angle_alpha   90.00
_cell.angle_beta   90.00
_cell.angle_gamma   90.00
#
_symmetry.space_group_name_H-M   'P 1'
#
loop_
_entity.id
_entity.type
_entity.pdbx_description
1 polymer ?
#
loop_
_entity_poly.entity_id
_entity_poly.type
_entity_poly.pdbx_seq_one_letter_code
_entity_poly.pdbx_strand_id
1 'polypeptide(L)'
;MVVVHETANPNDSIWGEINYEKANYNKAFVHAFVDENQIIEISPTDHEAWGAAYPANGRAVQFEQVEVYGANNFARELVNAAYYTAYKMNEYGMIPSLAQANGTGTLWSHHNVTQYIANGKTDHTDPDGYWANRASRYFGTSYTMKDFFELVKYEYSHL
;
A
#
# COMPACT_ATOMS: atom_id res chain seq x y z
N MET A 1 -6.57 -4.54 9.11
CA MET A 1 -5.86 -4.97 7.87
C MET A 1 -4.96 -3.83 7.42
N VAL A 2 -4.04 -4.07 6.48
CA VAL A 2 -3.24 -3.05 5.80
C VAL A 2 -3.56 -3.10 4.30
N VAL A 3 -3.88 -1.96 3.70
CA VAL A 3 -4.10 -1.82 2.25
C VAL A 3 -2.92 -1.08 1.64
N VAL A 4 -2.34 -1.71 0.63
CA VAL A 4 -1.24 -1.18 -0.19
C VAL A 4 -1.85 -0.49 -1.41
N HIS A 5 -1.47 0.76 -1.59
CA HIS A 5 -1.82 1.58 -2.74
C HIS A 5 -0.58 2.01 -3.54
N GLU A 6 -0.82 2.71 -4.63
CA GLU A 6 0.16 3.46 -5.39
C GLU A 6 -0.52 4.72 -5.98
N THR A 7 0.22 5.84 -6.04
CA THR A 7 -0.36 7.17 -6.29
C THR A 7 -0.92 7.38 -7.70
N ALA A 8 -0.63 6.48 -8.64
CA ALA A 8 -0.85 6.55 -10.07
C ALA A 8 -0.32 7.84 -10.70
N ASN A 9 0.74 8.41 -10.10
CA ASN A 9 1.27 9.71 -10.47
C ASN A 9 2.79 9.62 -10.70
N PRO A 10 3.20 9.28 -11.92
CA PRO A 10 4.62 9.08 -12.24
C PRO A 10 5.48 10.34 -12.06
N ASN A 11 4.91 11.55 -11.96
CA ASN A 11 5.70 12.79 -12.01
C ASN A 11 5.69 13.59 -10.71
N ASP A 12 5.40 12.96 -9.58
CA ASP A 12 5.37 13.65 -8.29
C ASP A 12 6.34 13.05 -7.27
N SER A 13 6.52 13.79 -6.18
CA SER A 13 7.33 13.43 -5.02
C SER A 13 6.43 13.16 -3.83
N ILE A 14 6.95 12.47 -2.81
CA ILE A 14 6.22 12.23 -1.57
C ILE A 14 5.66 13.51 -0.94
N TRP A 15 6.39 14.62 -1.02
CA TRP A 15 5.92 15.90 -0.48
C TRP A 15 4.85 16.55 -1.35
N GLY A 16 4.89 16.35 -2.67
CA GLY A 16 3.83 16.82 -3.56
C GLY A 16 2.52 16.08 -3.29
N GLU A 17 2.59 14.76 -3.14
CA GLU A 17 1.46 13.90 -2.80
C GLU A 17 0.86 14.25 -1.43
N ILE A 18 1.68 14.38 -0.39
CA ILE A 18 1.24 14.80 0.95
C ILE A 18 0.58 16.19 0.91
N ASN A 19 1.16 17.14 0.18
CA ASN A 19 0.59 18.48 0.06
C ASN A 19 -0.74 18.48 -0.71
N TYR A 20 -0.83 17.66 -1.77
CA TYR A 20 -2.04 17.50 -2.55
C TYR A 20 -3.16 16.85 -1.72
N GLU A 21 -2.85 15.79 -0.98
CA GLU A 21 -3.79 15.15 -0.05
C GLU A 21 -4.26 16.15 1.01
N LYS A 22 -3.35 16.87 1.66
CA LYS A 22 -3.72 17.89 2.67
C LYS A 22 -4.69 18.94 2.11
N ALA A 23 -4.54 19.32 0.83
CA ALA A 23 -5.44 20.26 0.17
C ALA A 23 -6.78 19.64 -0.27
N ASN A 24 -6.87 18.31 -0.39
CA ASN A 24 -8.02 17.58 -0.93
C ASN A 24 -8.55 16.47 0.00
N TYR A 25 -8.18 16.47 1.28
CA TYR A 25 -8.43 15.37 2.22
C TYR A 25 -9.91 14.98 2.36
N ASN A 26 -10.81 15.92 2.08
CA ASN A 26 -12.25 15.70 2.08
C ASN A 26 -12.76 14.83 0.91
N LYS A 27 -11.90 14.49 -0.05
CA LYS A 27 -12.19 13.58 -1.16
C LYS A 27 -11.61 12.19 -0.92
N ALA A 28 -10.35 12.13 -0.52
CA ALA A 28 -9.62 10.92 -0.20
C ALA A 28 -8.40 11.29 0.66
N PHE A 29 -8.01 10.39 1.55
CA PHE A 29 -6.77 10.50 2.32
C PHE A 29 -6.32 9.12 2.80
N VAL A 30 -5.02 8.94 2.98
CA VAL A 30 -4.41 7.73 3.56
C VAL A 30 -3.69 8.04 4.87
N HIS A 31 -3.13 7.00 5.50
CA HIS A 31 -2.39 7.15 6.76
C HIS A 31 -0.94 7.53 6.54
N ALA A 32 -0.31 6.98 5.50
CA ALA A 32 1.10 7.19 5.25
C ALA A 32 1.44 7.20 3.76
N PHE A 33 2.58 7.80 3.44
CA PHE A 33 3.23 7.69 2.14
C PHE A 33 4.60 7.03 2.29
N VAL A 34 5.01 6.31 1.26
CA VAL A 34 6.29 5.60 1.20
C VAL A 34 6.99 5.92 -0.12
N ASP A 35 8.28 6.26 -0.05
CA ASP A 35 9.18 6.36 -1.21
C ASP A 35 10.44 5.51 -0.97
N GLU A 36 11.45 5.64 -1.82
CA GLU A 36 12.70 4.88 -1.71
C GLU A 36 13.63 5.29 -0.56
N ASN A 37 13.32 6.38 0.14
CA ASN A 37 14.16 7.00 1.17
C ASN A 37 13.48 7.03 2.54
N GLN A 38 12.14 7.11 2.59
CA GLN A 38 11.41 7.38 3.83
C GLN A 38 9.98 6.82 3.84
N ILE A 39 9.44 6.75 5.05
CA ILE A 39 8.03 6.46 5.35
C ILE A 39 7.52 7.65 6.16
N ILE A 40 6.42 8.27 5.74
CA ILE A 40 5.83 9.42 6.43
C ILE A 40 4.38 9.09 6.77
N GLU A 41 4.09 8.86 8.04
CA GLU A 41 2.72 8.80 8.57
C GLU A 41 2.19 10.23 8.79
N ILE A 42 1.06 10.55 8.18
CA ILE A 42 0.48 11.90 8.15
C ILE A 42 -0.90 12.00 8.81
N SER A 43 -1.52 10.85 9.10
CA SER A 43 -2.78 10.78 9.84
C SER A 43 -2.81 9.55 10.78
N PRO A 44 -3.53 9.61 11.92
CA PRO A 44 -3.48 8.55 12.94
C PRO A 44 -4.09 7.24 12.46
N THR A 45 -3.39 6.12 12.68
CA THR A 45 -3.84 4.77 12.24
C THR A 45 -4.95 4.14 13.09
N ASP A 46 -5.32 4.75 14.22
CA ASP A 46 -6.45 4.36 15.07
C ASP A 46 -7.80 4.94 14.60
N HIS A 47 -7.80 5.65 13.46
CA HIS A 47 -8.98 6.19 12.82
C HIS A 47 -9.12 5.66 11.38
N GLU A 48 -10.25 5.95 10.75
CA GLU A 48 -10.47 5.57 9.35
C GLU A 48 -9.63 6.41 8.39
N ALA A 49 -9.38 5.84 7.21
CA ALA A 49 -8.89 6.55 6.03
C ALA A 49 -9.90 6.42 4.90
N TRP A 50 -9.86 7.33 3.91
CA TRP A 50 -10.84 7.37 2.82
C TRP A 50 -10.23 7.07 1.44
N GLY A 51 -9.22 6.21 1.36
CA GLY A 51 -8.54 5.85 0.11
C GLY A 51 -9.01 4.55 -0.58
N ALA A 52 -9.75 3.67 0.09
CA ALA A 52 -10.02 2.31 -0.39
C ALA A 52 -11.52 1.92 -0.49
N ALA A 53 -12.43 2.88 -0.30
CA ALA A 53 -13.87 2.67 -0.15
C ALA A 53 -14.30 1.79 1.05
N TYR A 54 -15.59 1.84 1.41
CA TYR A 54 -16.13 0.96 2.44
C TYR A 54 -16.36 -0.46 1.91
N PRO A 55 -16.01 -1.51 2.68
CA PRO A 55 -15.74 -1.46 4.12
C PRO A 55 -14.26 -1.28 4.52
N ALA A 56 -13.31 -1.20 3.59
CA ALA A 56 -11.89 -1.08 3.91
C ALA A 56 -11.56 0.21 4.68
N ASN A 57 -12.18 1.34 4.30
CA ASN A 57 -12.02 2.64 4.96
C ASN A 57 -12.12 2.58 6.49
N GLY A 58 -13.11 1.85 7.02
CA GLY A 58 -13.32 1.72 8.47
C GLY A 58 -12.58 0.57 9.14
N ARG A 59 -11.63 -0.11 8.46
CA ARG A 59 -10.99 -1.35 8.95
C ARG A 59 -9.50 -1.47 8.65
N ALA A 60 -8.95 -0.54 7.88
CA ALA A 60 -7.63 -0.67 7.29
C ALA A 60 -6.74 0.52 7.64
N VAL A 61 -5.49 0.21 8.00
CA VAL A 61 -4.37 1.12 7.76
C VAL A 61 -4.15 1.15 6.24
N GLN A 62 -3.92 2.33 5.68
CA GLN A 62 -3.80 2.55 4.23
C GLN A 62 -2.54 3.37 4.01
N PHE A 63 -1.71 3.00 3.05
CA PHE A 63 -0.57 3.79 2.64
C PHE A 63 -0.40 3.79 1.13
N GLU A 64 0.17 4.87 0.63
CA GLU A 64 0.50 5.08 -0.77
C GLU A 64 1.99 4.87 -1.03
N GLN A 65 2.29 4.13 -2.09
CA GLN A 65 3.62 4.07 -2.70
C GLN A 65 3.73 5.17 -3.75
N VAL A 66 4.76 6.02 -3.66
CA VAL A 66 5.02 7.07 -4.65
C VAL A 66 5.78 6.44 -5.82
N GLU A 67 5.37 6.64 -7.08
CA GLU A 67 6.12 6.07 -8.21
C GLU A 67 7.59 6.51 -8.26
N VAL A 68 8.51 5.61 -7.91
CA VAL A 68 9.95 5.88 -7.95
C VAL A 68 10.61 5.37 -9.24
N TYR A 69 11.84 5.84 -9.47
CA TYR A 69 12.60 5.56 -10.68
C TYR A 69 13.98 4.97 -10.39
N GLY A 70 14.31 3.91 -11.13
CA GLY A 70 15.56 3.19 -11.04
C GLY A 70 15.45 1.92 -10.19
N ALA A 71 16.16 0.87 -10.60
CA ALA A 71 16.09 -0.46 -9.99
C ALA A 71 16.30 -0.42 -8.47
N ASN A 72 17.33 0.27 -8.01
CA ASN A 72 17.66 0.37 -6.59
C ASN A 72 16.61 1.16 -5.80
N ASN A 73 15.99 2.17 -6.41
CA ASN A 73 14.99 2.98 -5.73
C ASN A 73 13.70 2.17 -5.55
N PHE A 74 13.25 1.49 -6.61
CA PHE A 74 12.09 0.59 -6.55
C PHE A 74 12.27 -0.52 -5.51
N ALA A 75 13.45 -1.14 -5.46
CA ALA A 75 13.74 -2.16 -4.45
C ALA A 75 13.70 -1.60 -3.01
N ARG A 76 14.22 -0.39 -2.77
CA ARG A 76 14.18 0.24 -1.44
C ARG A 76 12.76 0.64 -1.03
N GLU A 77 11.98 1.16 -1.97
CA GLU A 77 10.57 1.47 -1.73
C GLU A 77 9.79 0.21 -1.31
N LEU A 78 9.95 -0.90 -2.03
CA LEU A 78 9.32 -2.18 -1.66
C LEU A 78 9.70 -2.65 -0.25
N VAL A 79 10.96 -2.48 0.15
CA VAL A 79 11.43 -2.79 1.51
C VAL A 79 10.78 -1.86 2.53
N ASN A 80 10.74 -0.55 2.28
CA ASN A 80 10.08 0.41 3.16
C ASN A 80 8.58 0.12 3.31
N ALA A 81 7.89 -0.19 2.21
CA ALA A 81 6.48 -0.55 2.19
C ALA A 81 6.23 -1.85 2.98
N ALA A 82 7.08 -2.86 2.79
CA ALA A 82 6.97 -4.12 3.50
C ALA A 82 7.25 -3.97 5.00
N TYR A 83 8.27 -3.20 5.37
CA TYR A 83 8.59 -2.87 6.75
C TYR A 83 7.43 -2.15 7.42
N TYR A 84 6.87 -1.10 6.80
CA TYR A 84 5.74 -0.37 7.37
C TYR A 84 4.51 -1.27 7.54
N THR A 85 4.23 -2.11 6.54
CA THR A 85 3.16 -3.12 6.61
C THR A 85 3.36 -4.07 7.78
N ALA A 86 4.56 -4.64 7.92
CA ALA A 86 4.91 -5.55 9.01
C ALA A 86 4.85 -4.85 10.37
N TYR A 87 5.34 -3.61 10.47
CA TYR A 87 5.30 -2.80 11.67
C TYR A 87 3.87 -2.58 12.14
N LYS A 88 2.96 -2.16 11.26
CA LYS A 88 1.55 -1.96 11.58
C LYS A 88 0.85 -3.28 11.90
N MET A 89 1.22 -4.37 11.23
CA MET A 89 0.73 -5.69 11.59
C MET A 89 1.13 -6.09 13.01
N ASN A 90 2.40 -5.87 13.39
CA ASN A 90 2.88 -6.18 14.73
C ASN A 90 2.24 -5.26 15.80
N GLU A 91 2.17 -3.95 15.52
CA GLU A 91 1.54 -2.94 16.39
C GLU A 91 0.10 -3.31 16.77
N TYR A 92 -0.68 -3.79 15.79
CA TYR A 92 -2.09 -4.17 16.00
C TYR A 92 -2.33 -5.67 16.22
N GLY A 93 -1.27 -6.47 16.45
CA GLY A 93 -1.39 -7.92 16.71
C GLY A 93 -1.99 -8.72 15.54
N MET A 94 -1.80 -8.25 14.30
CA MET A 94 -2.23 -8.92 13.07
C MET A 94 -1.15 -9.87 12.56
N ILE A 95 -1.49 -11.14 12.35
CA ILE A 95 -0.59 -12.09 11.68
C ILE A 95 -0.64 -11.85 10.16
N PRO A 96 0.50 -11.72 9.45
CA PRO A 96 0.52 -11.56 8.01
C PRO A 96 -0.23 -12.69 7.27
N SER A 97 -1.19 -12.32 6.43
CA SER A 97 -1.92 -13.24 5.56
C SER A 97 -2.51 -12.51 4.36
N LEU A 98 -2.46 -13.13 3.18
CA LEU A 98 -3.02 -12.55 1.96
C LEU A 98 -4.55 -12.45 2.03
N ALA A 99 -5.08 -11.36 1.48
CA ALA A 99 -6.50 -11.18 1.20
C ALA A 99 -7.12 -12.40 0.50
N GLN A 100 -8.33 -12.76 0.92
CA GLN A 100 -9.11 -13.87 0.38
C GLN A 100 -10.49 -13.39 -0.08
N ALA A 101 -11.09 -14.08 -1.05
CA ALA A 101 -12.41 -13.75 -1.61
C ALA A 101 -13.56 -13.79 -0.59
N ASN A 102 -13.38 -14.45 0.55
CA ASN A 102 -14.35 -14.48 1.65
C ASN A 102 -14.22 -13.27 2.61
N GLY A 103 -13.40 -12.27 2.27
CA GLY A 103 -13.20 -11.06 3.08
C GLY A 103 -12.22 -11.22 4.24
N THR A 104 -11.46 -12.32 4.30
CA THR A 104 -10.43 -12.56 5.33
C THR A 104 -9.03 -12.24 4.81
N GLY A 105 -8.06 -12.11 5.73
CA GLY A 105 -6.68 -11.73 5.42
C GLY A 105 -6.32 -10.38 6.04
N THR A 106 -5.03 -10.13 6.21
CA THR A 106 -4.51 -8.91 6.85
C THR A 106 -3.74 -8.02 5.89
N LEU A 107 -3.25 -8.56 4.77
CA LEU A 107 -2.54 -7.86 3.71
C LEU A 107 -3.38 -7.77 2.44
N TRP A 108 -3.68 -6.56 2.00
CA TRP A 108 -4.58 -6.27 0.88
C TRP A 108 -3.94 -5.28 -0.09
N SER A 109 -4.18 -5.44 -1.38
CA SER A 109 -4.07 -4.34 -2.36
C SER A 109 -5.41 -3.63 -2.50
N HIS A 110 -5.43 -2.42 -3.06
CA HIS A 110 -6.70 -1.79 -3.47
C HIS A 110 -7.44 -2.67 -4.49
N HIS A 111 -6.72 -3.35 -5.39
CA HIS A 111 -7.34 -4.33 -6.29
C HIS A 111 -8.08 -5.46 -5.55
N ASN A 112 -7.49 -6.01 -4.47
CA ASN A 112 -8.19 -7.01 -3.65
C ASN A 112 -9.45 -6.43 -2.99
N VAL A 113 -9.40 -5.17 -2.56
CA VAL A 113 -10.56 -4.48 -2.00
C VAL A 113 -11.67 -4.39 -3.04
N THR A 114 -11.35 -3.91 -4.25
CA THR A 114 -12.25 -3.86 -5.41
C THR A 114 -12.90 -5.21 -5.69
N GLN A 115 -12.11 -6.29 -5.75
CA GLN A 115 -12.59 -7.61 -6.13
C GLN A 115 -13.44 -8.29 -5.05
N TYR A 116 -13.08 -8.15 -3.77
CA TYR A 116 -13.62 -9.03 -2.73
C TYR A 116 -14.63 -8.36 -1.80
N ILE A 117 -14.48 -7.07 -1.51
CA ILE A 117 -15.25 -6.45 -0.41
C ILE A 117 -15.88 -5.09 -0.76
N ALA A 118 -15.42 -4.38 -1.79
CA ALA A 118 -15.92 -3.04 -2.13
C ALA A 118 -17.35 -3.03 -2.65
N ASN A 119 -17.83 -4.15 -3.22
CA ASN A 119 -19.16 -4.26 -3.82
C ASN A 119 -19.46 -3.14 -4.84
N GLY A 120 -18.50 -2.87 -5.73
CA GLY A 120 -18.64 -1.89 -6.83
C GLY A 120 -18.47 -0.42 -6.44
N LYS A 121 -17.98 -0.12 -5.22
CA LYS A 121 -17.73 1.27 -4.76
C LYS A 121 -16.38 1.85 -5.17
N THR A 122 -15.47 1.00 -5.64
CA THR A 122 -14.19 1.36 -6.25
C THR A 122 -13.95 0.38 -7.39
N ASP A 123 -13.21 0.83 -8.41
CA ASP A 123 -12.76 0.05 -9.56
C ASP A 123 -11.22 0.06 -9.70
N HIS A 124 -10.54 0.58 -8.67
CA HIS A 124 -9.09 0.69 -8.63
C HIS A 124 -8.39 -0.67 -8.63
N THR A 125 -7.19 -0.69 -9.20
CA THR A 125 -6.38 -1.91 -9.45
C THR A 125 -4.94 -1.79 -8.96
N ASP A 126 -4.59 -0.70 -8.28
CA ASP A 126 -3.28 -0.51 -7.66
C ASP A 126 -3.00 -1.58 -6.57
N PRO A 127 -1.71 -1.97 -6.39
CA PRO A 127 -0.50 -1.48 -7.07
C PRO A 127 -0.08 -2.33 -8.31
N ASP A 128 -0.97 -3.18 -8.84
CA ASP A 128 -0.61 -4.23 -9.80
C ASP A 128 0.13 -3.71 -11.04
N GLY A 129 -0.37 -2.63 -11.64
CA GLY A 129 0.20 -2.06 -12.86
C GLY A 129 1.59 -1.47 -12.63
N TYR A 130 1.77 -0.72 -11.54
CA TYR A 130 3.04 -0.13 -11.15
C TYR A 130 4.11 -1.19 -10.91
N TRP A 131 3.80 -2.18 -10.07
CA TRP A 131 4.73 -3.26 -9.76
C TRP A 131 5.10 -4.09 -10.98
N ALA A 132 4.12 -4.48 -11.80
CA ALA A 132 4.38 -5.22 -13.04
C ALA A 132 5.28 -4.42 -13.99
N ASN A 133 5.04 -3.12 -14.15
CA ASN A 133 5.85 -2.25 -15.00
C ASN A 133 7.29 -2.13 -14.49
N ARG A 134 7.49 -1.77 -13.22
CA ARG A 134 8.81 -1.54 -12.65
C ARG A 134 9.63 -2.82 -12.55
N ALA A 135 9.02 -3.92 -12.12
CA ALA A 135 9.69 -5.23 -12.06
C ALA A 135 10.15 -5.71 -13.44
N SER A 136 9.28 -5.58 -14.46
CA SER A 136 9.62 -5.98 -15.82
C SER A 136 10.75 -5.10 -16.37
N ARG A 137 10.64 -3.79 -16.20
CA ARG A 137 11.60 -2.82 -16.75
C ARG A 137 12.98 -2.91 -16.10
N TYR A 138 13.05 -3.13 -14.78
CA TYR A 138 14.31 -3.05 -14.04
C TYR A 138 14.96 -4.41 -13.78
N PHE A 139 14.18 -5.48 -13.76
CA PHE A 139 14.66 -6.80 -13.37
C PHE A 139 14.26 -7.92 -14.34
N GLY A 140 13.48 -7.63 -15.39
CA GLY A 140 13.01 -8.64 -16.34
C GLY A 140 12.08 -9.68 -15.71
N THR A 141 11.38 -9.32 -14.63
CA THR A 141 10.52 -10.21 -13.83
C THR A 141 9.11 -9.63 -13.65
N SER A 142 8.23 -10.38 -13.00
CA SER A 142 6.99 -9.87 -12.40
C SER A 142 7.17 -9.61 -10.91
N TYR A 143 6.35 -8.73 -10.35
CA TYR A 143 6.21 -8.54 -8.91
C TYR A 143 4.73 -8.37 -8.56
N THR A 144 4.27 -9.10 -7.55
CA THR A 144 2.85 -9.24 -7.19
C THR A 144 2.64 -9.15 -5.68
N MET A 145 1.38 -9.10 -5.24
CA MET A 145 1.05 -9.20 -3.81
C MET A 145 1.61 -10.46 -3.14
N LYS A 146 1.85 -11.57 -3.87
CA LYS A 146 2.48 -12.77 -3.31
C LYS A 146 3.96 -12.56 -3.01
N ASP A 147 4.67 -11.87 -3.91
CA ASP A 147 6.08 -11.54 -3.72
C ASP A 147 6.25 -10.52 -2.59
N PHE A 148 5.38 -9.51 -2.56
CA PHE A 148 5.32 -8.54 -1.47
C PHE A 148 5.00 -9.20 -0.13
N PHE A 149 4.07 -10.16 -0.09
CA PHE A 149 3.76 -10.91 1.12
C PHE A 149 4.96 -11.67 1.71
N GLU A 150 5.82 -12.24 0.87
CA GLU A 150 7.04 -12.89 1.37
C GLU A 150 8.01 -11.87 1.98
N LEU A 151 8.10 -10.67 1.42
CA LEU A 151 8.90 -9.58 2.00
C LEU A 151 8.29 -9.07 3.31
N VAL A 152 6.97 -8.90 3.39
CA VAL A 152 6.25 -8.54 4.62
C VAL A 152 6.47 -9.58 5.71
N LYS A 153 6.40 -10.88 5.38
CA LYS A 153 6.69 -11.96 6.34
C LYS A 153 8.13 -11.90 6.83
N TYR A 154 9.07 -11.62 5.94
CA TYR A 154 10.48 -11.46 6.30
C TYR A 154 10.62 -10.33 7.31
N GLU A 155 10.15 -9.12 7.00
CA GLU A 155 10.20 -7.97 7.91
C GLU A 155 9.50 -8.27 9.24
N TYR A 156 8.30 -8.86 9.21
CA TYR A 156 7.52 -9.20 10.41
C TYR A 156 8.26 -10.16 11.34
N SER A 157 9.05 -11.09 10.81
CA SER A 157 9.85 -12.02 11.63
C SER A 157 11.07 -11.39 12.29
N HIS A 158 11.41 -10.14 11.94
CA HIS A 158 12.55 -9.40 12.48
C HIS A 158 12.13 -8.22 13.38
N LEU A 159 10.82 -8.09 13.67
CA LEU A 159 10.26 -7.15 14.65
C LEU A 159 10.13 -7.78 16.04
#